data_AF-A0A293MRX1-F1
#
_entry.id   AF-A0A293MRX1-F1
#
_cell.length_a   1.000
_cell.length_b   1.000
_cell.length_c   1.000
_cell.angle_alpha   90.00
_cell.angle_beta   90.00
_cell.angle_gamma   90.00
#
_symmetry.space_group_name_H-M   'P 1'
#
loop_
_entity.id
_entity.type
_entity.pdbx_description
1 polymer ?
#
loop_
_entity_poly.entity_id
_entity_poly.type
_entity_poly.pdbx_seq_one_letter_code
_entity_poly.pdbx_strand_id
1 'polypeptide(L)'
;MQGCGGVSCERCKRSHNLGQSILNRLSSLAESGFGSGVLARALLVGGKDQQQSCSLAIPYLVRQKPILRQLLFDCSGIDHLLDILEEKAESVDLFGLAVDSLHRLCLTVCPEIDRPCNSRVVGKPYCHLKTFTCDVRFQLDDGAVLEGNRNELSCKNGFFRGMFLGKFIERGQDLVSFPKASPESLGVILHVLHGCDLEQCPSTMESSFSDCILVDIGVLKLCDRLLLPDLQKSITMRVMKNLCLQTAVQVYECACELDVSDLRMFVLRYVMASDAHRDQRKLCVKELLHRGNSGRVLSDVVSLIKLETNMAWT
;
A
#
# COMPACT_ATOMS: atom_id res chain seq x y z
N MET A 1 -0.28 37.51 -0.45
CA MET A 1 -0.32 37.04 -1.85
C MET A 1 -1.55 36.16 -1.98
N GLN A 2 -2.65 36.69 -2.54
CA GLN A 2 -3.92 35.97 -2.69
C GLN A 2 -3.73 34.81 -3.68
N GLY A 3 -3.96 33.58 -3.20
CA GLY A 3 -3.93 32.38 -4.02
C GLY A 3 -5.02 32.43 -5.09
N CYS A 4 -4.63 32.22 -6.34
CA CYS A 4 -5.56 32.08 -7.44
C CYS A 4 -6.31 30.75 -7.31
N GLY A 5 -7.46 30.78 -6.65
CA GLY A 5 -8.44 29.70 -6.69
C GLY A 5 -9.17 29.65 -8.03
N GLY A 6 -9.10 28.50 -8.70
CA GLY A 6 -10.19 27.98 -9.54
C GLY A 6 -10.33 28.47 -10.99
N VAL A 7 -9.75 29.59 -11.41
CA VAL A 7 -9.80 30.04 -12.81
C VAL A 7 -8.39 30.07 -13.39
N SER A 8 -8.18 29.37 -14.49
CA SER A 8 -6.88 29.20 -15.14
C SER A 8 -6.25 30.56 -15.49
N CYS A 9 -5.45 31.11 -14.59
CA CYS A 9 -4.77 32.38 -14.77
C CYS A 9 -3.85 32.29 -15.98
N GLU A 10 -3.99 33.19 -16.95
CA GLU A 10 -3.15 33.21 -18.15
C GLU A 10 -1.65 33.32 -17.82
N ARG A 11 -1.29 33.98 -16.71
CA ARG A 11 0.10 34.01 -16.22
C ARG A 11 0.56 32.64 -15.74
N CYS A 12 -0.29 31.87 -15.06
CA CYS A 12 0.00 30.50 -14.63
C CYS A 12 0.16 29.58 -15.84
N LYS A 13 -0.73 29.68 -16.85
CA LYS A 13 -0.59 28.92 -18.10
C LYS A 13 0.71 29.23 -18.83
N ARG A 14 1.07 30.52 -18.97
CA ARG A 14 2.33 30.93 -19.61
C ARG A 14 3.55 30.42 -18.85
N SER A 15 3.53 30.51 -17.52
CA SER A 15 4.62 30.01 -16.67
C SER A 15 4.77 28.50 -16.78
N HIS A 16 3.65 27.78 -16.78
CA HIS A 16 3.61 26.33 -16.98
C HIS A 16 4.17 25.93 -18.35
N ASN A 17 3.72 26.59 -19.43
CA ASN A 17 4.19 26.31 -20.78
C ASN A 17 5.69 26.62 -20.97
N LEU A 18 6.17 27.72 -20.39
CA LEU A 18 7.60 28.04 -20.38
C LEU A 18 8.41 26.98 -19.63
N GLY A 19 7.96 26.61 -18.42
CA GLY A 19 8.59 25.57 -17.61
C GLY A 19 8.65 24.23 -18.34
N GLN A 20 7.56 23.82 -18.99
CA GLN A 20 7.51 22.59 -19.78
C GLN A 20 8.46 22.64 -20.99
N SER A 21 8.56 23.78 -21.67
CA SER A 21 9.48 23.97 -22.80
C SER A 21 10.95 23.87 -22.37
N ILE A 22 11.30 24.52 -21.25
CA ILE A 22 12.64 24.42 -20.65
C ILE A 22 12.93 22.97 -20.26
N LEU A 23 12.01 22.31 -19.56
CA LEU A 23 12.18 20.94 -19.12
C LEU A 23 12.37 19.99 -20.31
N ASN A 24 11.59 20.13 -21.39
CA ASN A 24 11.75 19.32 -22.59
C ASN A 24 13.14 19.50 -23.24
N ARG A 25 13.67 20.73 -23.28
CA ARG A 25 15.02 21.00 -23.81
C ARG A 25 16.09 20.38 -22.92
N LEU A 26 15.98 20.55 -21.60
CA LEU A 26 16.91 19.96 -20.64
C LEU A 26 16.86 18.43 -20.68
N SER A 27 15.68 17.84 -20.81
CA SER A 27 15.51 16.40 -21.04
C SER A 27 16.26 15.94 -22.28
N SER A 28 16.07 16.62 -23.42
CA SER A 28 16.76 16.25 -24.67
C SER A 28 18.29 16.31 -24.55
N LEU A 29 18.81 17.28 -23.78
CA LEU A 29 20.24 17.40 -23.52
C LEU A 29 20.71 16.32 -22.54
N ALA A 30 19.99 16.11 -21.43
CA ALA A 30 20.29 15.09 -20.42
C ALA A 30 20.32 13.67 -21.00
N GLU A 31 19.46 13.40 -21.98
CA GLU A 31 19.39 12.10 -22.66
C GLU A 31 20.36 11.97 -23.85
N SER A 32 21.09 13.02 -24.20
CA SER A 32 22.16 12.91 -25.19
C SER A 32 23.34 12.10 -24.64
N GLY A 33 24.17 11.52 -25.52
CA GLY A 33 25.37 10.79 -25.09
C GLY A 33 26.34 11.64 -24.27
N PHE A 34 26.42 12.95 -24.54
CA PHE A 34 27.20 13.88 -23.73
C PHE A 34 26.53 14.16 -22.37
N GLY A 35 25.24 14.52 -22.38
CA GLY A 35 24.54 14.92 -21.15
C GLY A 35 24.40 13.78 -20.15
N SER A 36 24.07 12.57 -20.62
CA SER A 36 24.02 11.37 -19.77
C SER A 36 25.39 11.06 -19.17
N GLY A 37 26.48 11.22 -19.94
CA GLY A 37 27.84 11.08 -19.44
C GLY A 37 28.23 12.12 -18.39
N VAL A 38 27.79 13.38 -18.54
CA VAL A 38 28.00 14.44 -17.53
C VAL A 38 27.26 14.12 -16.24
N LEU A 39 26.00 13.68 -16.33
CA LEU A 39 25.20 13.26 -15.18
C LEU A 39 25.83 12.05 -14.47
N ALA A 40 26.26 11.04 -15.23
CA ALA A 40 26.93 9.86 -14.69
C ALA A 40 28.23 10.24 -13.95
N ARG A 41 29.06 11.10 -14.54
CA ARG A 41 30.29 11.60 -13.89
C ARG A 41 29.97 12.37 -12.61
N ALA A 42 28.94 13.21 -12.63
CA ALA A 42 28.53 13.99 -11.46
C ALA A 42 28.06 13.10 -10.30
N LEU A 43 27.37 12.00 -10.60
CA LEU A 43 26.98 11.01 -9.60
C LEU A 43 28.17 10.20 -9.08
N LEU A 44 29.08 9.75 -9.95
CA LEU A 44 30.18 8.85 -9.56
C LEU A 44 31.35 9.56 -8.87
N VAL A 45 31.67 10.80 -9.27
CA VAL A 45 32.91 11.51 -8.88
C VAL A 45 32.61 12.91 -8.30
N GLY A 46 31.36 13.37 -8.35
CA GLY A 46 30.98 14.66 -7.79
C GLY A 46 31.07 14.68 -6.25
N GLY A 47 31.05 15.89 -5.68
CA GLY A 47 30.87 16.05 -4.23
C GLY A 47 29.42 15.77 -3.81
N LYS A 48 29.20 15.57 -2.51
CA LYS A 48 27.88 15.22 -1.93
C LYS A 48 26.74 16.12 -2.43
N ASP A 49 26.92 17.44 -2.41
CA ASP A 49 25.90 18.39 -2.86
C ASP A 49 25.55 18.23 -4.34
N GLN A 50 26.54 17.91 -5.17
CA GLN A 50 26.35 17.69 -6.60
C GLN A 50 25.67 16.35 -6.86
N GLN A 51 26.05 15.30 -6.15
CA GLN A 51 25.43 13.98 -6.22
C GLN A 51 23.96 14.05 -5.82
N GLN A 52 23.64 14.69 -4.69
CA GLN A 52 22.27 14.92 -4.22
C GLN A 52 21.46 15.78 -5.19
N SER A 53 22.03 16.88 -5.71
CA SER A 53 21.33 17.72 -6.69
C SER A 53 21.04 16.96 -7.99
N CYS A 54 21.99 16.16 -8.47
CA CYS A 54 21.80 15.32 -9.65
C CYS A 54 20.74 14.24 -9.42
N SER A 55 20.79 13.55 -8.28
CA SER A 55 19.85 12.47 -7.95
C SER A 55 18.40 12.97 -7.86
N LEU A 56 18.19 14.15 -7.27
CA LEU A 56 16.89 14.84 -7.23
C LEU A 56 16.39 15.28 -8.62
N ALA A 57 17.29 15.71 -9.51
CA ALA A 57 16.91 16.24 -10.82
C ALA A 57 16.61 15.14 -11.86
N ILE A 58 17.28 13.99 -11.79
CA ILE A 58 17.19 12.92 -12.79
C ILE A 58 15.75 12.49 -13.09
N PRO A 59 14.88 12.23 -12.09
CA PRO A 59 13.48 11.85 -12.35
C PRO A 59 12.66 12.86 -13.17
N TYR A 60 13.05 14.13 -13.16
CA TYR A 60 12.39 15.17 -13.96
C TYR A 60 12.97 15.28 -15.37
N LEU A 61 14.27 15.00 -15.51
CA LEU A 61 15.01 15.20 -16.75
C LEU A 61 14.97 13.98 -17.66
N VAL A 62 15.11 12.77 -17.12
CA VAL A 62 15.32 11.55 -17.91
C VAL A 62 14.03 10.71 -17.95
N ARG A 63 13.55 10.47 -19.16
CA ARG A 63 12.35 9.68 -19.47
C ARG A 63 12.70 8.35 -20.14
N GLN A 64 13.84 8.27 -20.83
CA GLN A 64 14.32 7.04 -21.45
C GLN A 64 14.76 6.02 -20.39
N LYS A 65 14.03 4.89 -20.30
CA LYS A 65 14.27 3.83 -19.31
C LYS A 65 15.72 3.32 -19.26
N PRO A 66 16.45 3.12 -20.38
CA PRO A 66 17.84 2.66 -20.31
C PRO A 66 18.79 3.65 -19.63
N ILE A 67 18.70 4.94 -20.00
CA ILE A 67 19.51 6.01 -19.40
C ILE A 67 19.13 6.18 -17.93
N LEU A 68 17.83 6.14 -17.63
CA LEU A 68 17.33 6.24 -16.26
C LEU A 68 17.86 5.10 -15.39
N ARG A 69 17.85 3.85 -15.88
CA ARG A 69 18.42 2.70 -15.18
C ARG A 69 19.91 2.89 -14.94
N GLN A 70 20.67 3.31 -15.96
CA GLN A 70 22.10 3.55 -15.83
C GLN A 70 22.40 4.59 -14.75
N LEU A 71 21.73 5.75 -14.80
CA LEU A 71 21.98 6.82 -13.85
C LEU A 71 21.52 6.47 -12.42
N LEU A 72 20.39 5.79 -12.28
CA LEU A 72 19.86 5.44 -10.96
C LEU A 72 20.63 4.28 -10.31
N PHE A 73 20.95 3.22 -11.06
CA PHE A 73 21.50 2.00 -10.46
C PHE A 73 22.98 1.80 -10.75
N ASP A 74 23.43 2.03 -11.98
CA ASP A 74 24.86 1.82 -12.32
C ASP A 74 25.72 2.99 -11.82
N CYS A 75 25.11 4.16 -11.61
CA CYS A 75 25.77 5.37 -11.09
C CYS A 75 25.31 5.75 -9.67
N SER A 76 24.63 4.86 -8.92
CA SER A 76 24.16 5.10 -7.55
C SER A 76 23.23 6.32 -7.34
N GLY A 77 22.57 6.81 -8.38
CA GLY A 77 21.63 7.93 -8.24
C GLY A 77 20.46 7.62 -7.32
N ILE A 78 19.99 6.37 -7.26
CA ILE A 78 18.94 5.98 -6.31
C ILE A 78 19.46 5.97 -4.88
N ASP A 79 20.68 5.49 -4.64
CA ASP A 79 21.26 5.39 -3.31
C ASP A 79 21.36 6.79 -2.68
N HIS A 80 21.81 7.78 -3.45
CA HIS A 80 21.83 9.17 -3.00
C HIS A 80 20.45 9.76 -2.71
N LEU A 81 19.38 9.33 -3.40
CA LEU A 81 18.01 9.72 -3.05
C LEU A 81 17.55 9.09 -1.73
N LEU A 82 17.90 7.82 -1.50
CA LEU A 82 17.56 7.11 -0.26
C LEU A 82 18.34 7.66 0.92
N ASP A 83 19.61 8.02 0.73
CA ASP A 83 20.43 8.70 1.75
C ASP A 83 19.75 9.99 2.22
N ILE A 84 19.17 10.79 1.32
CA ILE A 84 18.42 12.01 1.68
C ILE A 84 17.16 11.68 2.51
N LEU A 85 16.53 10.52 2.28
CA LEU A 85 15.33 10.08 3.01
C LEU A 85 15.66 9.46 4.37
N GLU A 86 16.81 8.79 4.48
CA GLU A 86 17.30 8.15 5.70
C GLU A 86 18.03 9.13 6.63
N GLU A 87 18.73 10.12 6.06
CA GLU A 87 19.27 11.22 6.83
C GLU A 87 18.13 11.85 7.64
N LYS A 88 18.33 11.96 8.95
CA LYS A 88 17.47 12.72 9.88
C LYS A 88 17.63 14.20 9.60
N ALA A 89 17.40 14.60 8.35
CA ALA A 89 17.88 15.84 7.78
C ALA A 89 17.38 17.02 8.61
N GLU A 90 18.34 17.84 9.02
CA GLU A 90 18.13 19.14 9.68
C GLU A 90 17.37 20.12 8.75
N SER A 91 17.31 19.83 7.44
CA SER A 91 16.59 20.62 6.43
C SER A 91 15.34 19.88 5.90
N VAL A 92 14.17 20.32 6.38
CA VAL A 92 12.84 19.82 5.96
C VAL A 92 12.62 19.90 4.43
N ASP A 93 13.33 20.81 3.76
CA ASP A 93 13.20 21.05 2.32
C ASP A 93 13.76 19.90 1.46
N LEU A 94 14.92 19.33 1.82
CA LEU A 94 15.56 18.26 1.03
C LEU A 94 14.75 16.96 1.06
N PHE A 95 14.23 16.58 2.22
CA PHE A 95 13.34 15.43 2.37
C PHE A 95 12.13 15.56 1.43
N GLY A 96 11.52 16.75 1.42
CA GLY A 96 10.39 17.03 0.56
C GLY A 96 10.71 16.85 -0.92
N LEU A 97 11.87 17.35 -1.38
CA LEU A 97 12.33 17.20 -2.75
C LEU A 97 12.61 15.74 -3.12
N ALA A 98 13.18 14.94 -2.22
CA ALA A 98 13.42 13.52 -2.45
C ALA A 98 12.11 12.74 -2.64
N VAL A 99 11.10 13.00 -1.81
CA VAL A 99 9.76 12.42 -1.96
C VAL A 99 9.12 12.81 -3.30
N ASP A 100 9.25 14.08 -3.72
CA ASP A 100 8.72 14.53 -5.02
C ASP A 100 9.45 13.89 -6.19
N SER A 101 10.76 13.71 -6.07
CA SER A 101 11.62 13.07 -7.07
C SER A 101 11.24 11.59 -7.22
N LEU A 102 11.00 10.87 -6.11
CA LEU A 102 10.49 9.50 -6.13
C LEU A 102 9.08 9.42 -6.72
N HIS A 103 8.19 10.35 -6.36
CA HIS A 103 6.86 10.41 -6.98
C HIS A 103 6.96 10.58 -8.49
N ARG A 104 7.79 11.51 -8.96
CA ARG A 104 8.01 11.75 -10.38
C ARG A 104 8.59 10.53 -11.09
N LEU A 105 9.53 9.85 -10.43
CA LEU A 105 10.11 8.62 -10.92
C LEU A 105 9.02 7.56 -11.06
N CYS A 106 8.25 7.29 -10.01
CA CYS A 106 7.15 6.32 -10.03
C CYS A 106 6.09 6.65 -11.09
N LEU A 107 5.75 7.91 -11.34
CA LEU A 107 4.85 8.26 -12.46
C LEU A 107 5.46 7.94 -13.84
N THR A 108 6.79 7.96 -13.96
CA THR A 108 7.51 7.68 -15.21
C THR A 108 7.64 6.19 -15.46
N VAL A 109 7.89 5.40 -14.41
CA VAL A 109 8.05 3.94 -14.53
C VAL A 109 6.75 3.16 -14.34
N CYS A 110 5.84 3.67 -13.52
CA CYS A 110 4.61 3.03 -13.05
C CYS A 110 3.37 3.94 -13.31
N PRO A 111 3.03 4.24 -14.57
CA PRO A 111 2.04 5.26 -14.90
C PRO A 111 0.63 4.92 -14.43
N GLU A 112 0.30 3.63 -14.30
CA GLU A 112 -1.02 3.16 -13.90
C GLU A 112 -0.96 2.49 -12.52
N ILE A 113 -1.89 2.85 -11.64
CA ILE A 113 -2.19 2.08 -10.43
C ILE A 113 -3.42 1.26 -10.76
N ASP A 114 -3.21 0.00 -11.15
CA ASP A 114 -4.29 -0.95 -11.39
C ASP A 114 -4.99 -1.27 -10.07
N ARG A 115 -5.97 -0.45 -9.70
CA ARG A 115 -6.86 -0.77 -8.60
C ARG A 115 -7.75 -1.92 -9.03
N PRO A 116 -7.92 -2.96 -8.21
CA PRO A 116 -8.91 -4.00 -8.47
C PRO A 116 -10.29 -3.38 -8.71
N CYS A 117 -10.81 -3.52 -9.93
CA CYS A 117 -12.15 -3.13 -10.29
C CYS A 117 -13.14 -4.26 -9.94
N ASN A 118 -14.29 -3.92 -9.37
CA ASN A 118 -15.37 -4.90 -9.16
C ASN A 118 -16.37 -4.86 -10.32
N SER A 119 -16.77 -6.03 -10.80
CA SER A 119 -18.11 -6.22 -11.34
C SER A 119 -19.08 -6.07 -10.17
N ARG A 120 -19.96 -5.06 -10.17
CA ARG A 120 -21.00 -4.96 -9.15
C ARG A 120 -21.87 -6.22 -9.21
N VAL A 121 -21.83 -7.04 -8.17
CA VAL A 121 -22.74 -8.17 -8.08
C VAL A 121 -24.13 -7.63 -7.72
N VAL A 122 -25.04 -7.63 -8.70
CA VAL A 122 -26.43 -7.22 -8.51
C VAL A 122 -27.16 -8.40 -7.85
N GLY A 123 -27.19 -8.40 -6.52
CA GLY A 123 -27.88 -9.41 -5.70
C GLY A 123 -28.69 -8.76 -4.57
N LYS A 124 -29.75 -9.43 -4.11
CA LYS A 124 -30.47 -8.98 -2.91
C LYS A 124 -29.61 -9.25 -1.67
N PRO A 125 -29.54 -8.32 -0.70
CA PRO A 125 -28.75 -8.53 0.50
C PRO A 125 -29.28 -9.73 1.29
N TYR A 126 -28.40 -10.66 1.65
CA TYR A 126 -28.76 -11.88 2.36
C TYR A 126 -27.68 -12.32 3.34
N CYS A 127 -28.08 -12.85 4.49
CA CYS A 127 -27.17 -13.27 5.55
C CYS A 127 -27.43 -14.75 5.90
N HIS A 128 -26.51 -15.62 5.48
CA HIS A 128 -26.59 -17.07 5.73
C HIS A 128 -26.48 -17.41 7.21
N LEU A 129 -25.74 -16.64 8.02
CA LEU A 129 -25.62 -16.90 9.46
C LEU A 129 -27.00 -16.98 10.15
N LYS A 130 -27.96 -16.15 9.71
CA LYS A 130 -29.32 -16.12 10.29
C LYS A 130 -30.14 -17.38 10.02
N THR A 131 -29.71 -18.27 9.13
CA THR A 131 -30.42 -19.54 8.88
C THR A 131 -30.00 -20.66 9.81
N PHE A 132 -28.94 -20.46 10.60
CA PHE A 132 -28.42 -21.48 11.50
C PHE A 132 -28.86 -21.23 12.93
N THR A 133 -29.00 -22.32 13.68
CA THR A 133 -29.10 -22.29 15.14
C THR A 133 -27.69 -22.19 15.72
N CYS A 134 -27.39 -21.09 16.41
CA CYS A 134 -26.07 -20.88 17.01
C CYS A 134 -25.96 -21.64 18.34
N ASP A 135 -24.96 -22.51 18.46
CA ASP A 135 -24.70 -23.42 19.60
C ASP A 135 -23.32 -23.19 20.24
N VAL A 136 -22.64 -22.12 19.83
CA VAL A 136 -21.40 -21.64 20.46
C VAL A 136 -21.36 -20.12 20.44
N ARG A 137 -20.76 -19.56 21.49
CA ARG A 137 -20.49 -18.14 21.65
C ARG A 137 -19.00 -17.91 21.83
N PHE A 138 -18.47 -16.86 21.21
CA PHE A 138 -17.07 -16.45 21.29
C PHE A 138 -16.99 -15.16 22.09
N GLN A 139 -16.29 -15.18 23.23
CA GLN A 139 -16.01 -14.00 24.03
C GLN A 139 -14.68 -13.38 23.62
N LEU A 140 -14.70 -12.10 23.26
CA LEU A 140 -13.53 -11.33 22.83
C LEU A 140 -12.93 -10.54 23.99
N ASP A 141 -11.77 -9.93 23.77
CA ASP A 141 -11.00 -9.19 24.78
C ASP A 141 -11.74 -7.96 25.33
N ASP A 142 -12.61 -7.35 24.51
CA ASP A 142 -13.47 -6.22 24.88
C ASP A 142 -14.77 -6.66 25.60
N GLY A 143 -14.94 -7.96 25.81
CA GLY A 143 -16.15 -8.56 26.39
C GLY A 143 -17.30 -8.73 25.41
N ALA A 144 -17.14 -8.33 24.14
CA ALA A 144 -18.13 -8.60 23.11
C ALA A 144 -18.30 -10.11 22.93
N VAL A 145 -19.51 -10.51 22.50
CA VAL A 145 -19.87 -11.90 22.30
C VAL A 145 -20.43 -12.07 20.90
N LEU A 146 -19.83 -12.97 20.13
CA LEU A 146 -20.30 -13.36 18.80
C LEU A 146 -20.81 -14.79 18.82
N GLU A 147 -21.81 -15.08 18.01
CA GLU A 147 -22.45 -16.40 17.95
C GLU A 147 -22.06 -17.13 16.67
N GLY A 148 -22.06 -18.46 16.72
CA GLY A 148 -21.85 -19.31 15.55
C GLY A 148 -22.42 -20.71 15.73
N ASN A 149 -22.38 -21.48 14.65
CA ASN A 149 -22.75 -22.89 14.62
C ASN A 149 -21.50 -23.77 14.53
N ARG A 150 -21.27 -24.64 15.53
CA ARG A 150 -20.09 -25.50 15.62
C ARG A 150 -19.94 -26.42 14.43
N ASN A 151 -21.04 -27.00 13.95
CA ASN A 151 -21.01 -27.94 12.84
C ASN A 151 -20.54 -27.22 11.57
N GLU A 152 -21.10 -26.06 11.28
CA GLU A 152 -20.74 -25.27 10.11
C GLU A 152 -19.27 -24.81 10.15
N LEU A 153 -18.85 -24.25 11.30
CA LEU A 153 -17.46 -23.83 11.51
C LEU A 153 -16.46 -24.99 11.38
N SER A 154 -16.79 -26.16 11.94
CA SER A 154 -15.94 -27.36 11.90
C SER A 154 -15.88 -28.01 10.52
N CYS A 155 -16.95 -27.90 9.73
CA CYS A 155 -16.97 -28.40 8.37
C CYS A 155 -16.12 -27.54 7.43
N LYS A 156 -16.14 -26.22 7.61
CA LYS A 156 -15.46 -25.26 6.71
C LYS A 156 -14.03 -24.90 7.11
N ASN A 157 -13.62 -25.13 8.35
CA ASN A 157 -12.31 -24.68 8.82
C ASN A 157 -11.61 -25.68 9.76
N GLY A 158 -10.34 -25.98 9.47
CA GLY A 158 -9.55 -26.95 10.23
C GLY A 158 -9.25 -26.54 11.68
N PHE A 159 -9.10 -25.25 11.95
CA PHE A 159 -8.88 -24.74 13.31
C PHE A 159 -10.12 -24.99 14.19
N PHE A 160 -11.31 -24.60 13.72
CA PHE A 160 -12.55 -24.84 14.47
C PHE A 160 -12.90 -26.33 14.55
N ARG A 161 -12.59 -27.11 13.50
CA ARG A 161 -12.71 -28.57 13.54
C ARG A 161 -11.87 -29.16 14.67
N GLY A 162 -10.61 -28.72 14.78
CA GLY A 162 -9.72 -29.13 15.87
C GLY A 162 -10.28 -28.75 17.23
N MET A 163 -10.73 -27.50 17.39
CA MET A 163 -11.30 -26.96 18.63
C MET A 163 -12.53 -27.73 19.11
N PHE A 164 -13.51 -27.99 18.23
CA PHE A 164 -14.81 -28.54 18.63
C PHE A 164 -14.92 -30.06 18.51
N LEU A 165 -14.22 -30.69 17.58
CA LEU A 165 -14.25 -32.15 17.42
C LEU A 165 -13.04 -32.84 18.04
N GLY A 166 -12.02 -32.06 18.44
CA GLY A 166 -10.83 -32.58 19.11
C GLY A 166 -11.04 -32.93 20.57
N LYS A 167 -9.92 -32.94 21.31
CA LYS A 167 -9.86 -33.26 22.74
C LYS A 167 -9.61 -32.02 23.61
N PHE A 168 -9.89 -30.85 23.09
CA PHE A 168 -9.73 -29.58 23.80
C PHE A 168 -10.92 -29.31 24.72
N ILE A 169 -10.72 -28.46 25.73
CA ILE A 169 -11.74 -28.14 26.74
C ILE A 169 -12.93 -27.37 26.12
N GLU A 170 -12.66 -26.61 25.07
CA GLU A 170 -13.56 -25.77 24.30
C GLU A 170 -14.68 -26.58 23.62
N ARG A 171 -14.47 -27.90 23.42
CA ARG A 171 -15.47 -28.81 22.86
C ARG A 171 -16.78 -28.82 23.66
N GLY A 172 -16.69 -28.75 24.98
CA GLY A 172 -17.86 -28.79 25.87
C GLY A 172 -18.36 -27.42 26.34
N GLN A 173 -17.74 -26.33 25.90
CA GLN A 173 -18.00 -24.99 26.42
C GLN A 173 -18.88 -24.18 25.49
N ASP A 174 -20.06 -23.75 25.93
CA ASP A 174 -20.96 -22.88 25.16
C ASP A 174 -20.42 -21.45 24.96
N LEU A 175 -19.45 -21.04 25.79
CA LEU A 175 -18.74 -19.78 25.69
C LEU A 175 -17.24 -20.05 25.62
N VAL A 176 -16.63 -19.75 24.48
CA VAL A 176 -15.21 -19.95 24.20
C VAL A 176 -14.50 -18.60 24.15
N SER A 177 -13.39 -18.47 24.86
CA SER A 177 -12.56 -17.25 24.77
C SER A 177 -11.83 -17.21 23.43
N PHE A 178 -11.90 -16.08 22.74
CA PHE A 178 -11.23 -15.85 21.46
C PHE A 178 -10.40 -14.56 21.53
N PRO A 179 -9.18 -14.62 22.08
CA PRO A 179 -8.37 -13.42 22.29
C PRO A 179 -7.78 -12.91 20.97
N LYS A 180 -7.31 -11.65 21.01
CA LYS A 180 -6.60 -10.95 19.93
C LYS A 180 -7.41 -10.85 18.65
N ALA A 181 -8.69 -10.51 18.76
CA ALA A 181 -9.58 -10.25 17.63
C ALA A 181 -10.50 -9.08 17.97
N SER A 182 -10.83 -8.27 16.97
CA SER A 182 -11.93 -7.30 17.10
C SER A 182 -13.26 -7.98 16.75
N PRO A 183 -14.39 -7.54 17.33
CA PRO A 183 -15.70 -8.13 17.05
C PRO A 183 -16.09 -7.98 15.57
N GLU A 184 -15.71 -6.88 14.93
CA GLU A 184 -15.96 -6.64 13.50
C GLU A 184 -15.17 -7.64 12.64
N SER A 185 -13.88 -7.82 12.94
CA SER A 185 -12.99 -8.68 12.15
C SER A 185 -13.38 -10.15 12.28
N LEU A 186 -13.62 -10.62 13.51
CA LEU A 186 -14.07 -11.99 13.74
C LEU A 186 -15.49 -12.20 13.19
N GLY A 187 -16.36 -11.19 13.30
CA GLY A 187 -17.69 -11.21 12.70
C GLY A 187 -17.65 -11.52 11.21
N VAL A 188 -16.80 -10.82 10.44
CA VAL A 188 -16.63 -11.10 9.01
C VAL A 188 -16.21 -12.55 8.76
N ILE A 189 -15.22 -13.08 9.50
CA ILE A 189 -14.79 -14.47 9.39
C ILE A 189 -15.95 -15.44 9.65
N LEU A 190 -16.69 -15.24 10.75
CA LEU A 190 -17.81 -16.11 11.11
C LEU A 190 -18.87 -16.08 10.03
N HIS A 191 -19.25 -14.91 9.53
CA HIS A 191 -20.21 -14.79 8.43
C HIS A 191 -19.76 -15.56 7.19
N VAL A 192 -18.51 -15.39 6.74
CA VAL A 192 -17.97 -16.11 5.57
C VAL A 192 -17.96 -17.62 5.79
N LEU A 193 -17.56 -18.09 6.99
CA LEU A 193 -17.58 -19.51 7.32
C LEU A 193 -19.00 -20.09 7.35
N HIS A 194 -20.02 -19.28 7.62
CA HIS A 194 -21.43 -19.67 7.48
C HIS A 194 -21.97 -19.52 6.05
N GLY A 195 -21.12 -19.17 5.07
CA GLY A 195 -21.48 -19.06 3.66
C GLY A 195 -21.96 -17.68 3.22
N CYS A 196 -21.82 -16.64 4.04
CA CYS A 196 -22.08 -15.28 3.59
C CYS A 196 -21.10 -14.85 2.51
N ASP A 197 -21.62 -14.15 1.50
CA ASP A 197 -20.81 -13.49 0.49
C ASP A 197 -20.35 -12.11 0.99
N LEU A 198 -19.11 -11.78 0.66
CA LEU A 198 -18.42 -10.57 1.08
C LEU A 198 -19.10 -9.28 0.57
N GLU A 199 -19.75 -9.32 -0.59
CA GLU A 199 -20.40 -8.18 -1.24
C GLU A 199 -21.92 -8.14 -1.05
N GLN A 200 -22.55 -9.24 -0.63
CA GLN A 200 -24.01 -9.32 -0.48
C GLN A 200 -24.48 -9.42 0.97
N CYS A 201 -23.61 -9.79 1.92
CA CYS A 201 -24.02 -9.87 3.31
C CYS A 201 -23.87 -8.51 4.00
N PRO A 202 -24.95 -7.95 4.57
CA PRO A 202 -24.87 -6.67 5.28
C PRO A 202 -23.84 -6.65 6.40
N SER A 203 -23.50 -7.79 7.00
CA SER A 203 -22.50 -7.85 8.07
C SER A 203 -21.06 -7.91 7.58
N THR A 204 -20.81 -8.11 6.27
CA THR A 204 -19.45 -8.23 5.70
C THR A 204 -19.12 -7.14 4.68
N MET A 205 -20.12 -6.35 4.30
CA MET A 205 -19.97 -5.26 3.32
C MET A 205 -19.17 -4.09 3.90
N GLU A 206 -18.36 -3.48 3.04
CA GLU A 206 -17.54 -2.30 3.37
C GLU A 206 -18.38 -1.16 3.96
N SER A 207 -19.60 -0.94 3.44
CA SER A 207 -20.51 0.13 3.86
C SER A 207 -21.03 0.00 5.29
N SER A 208 -20.86 -1.17 5.90
CA SER A 208 -21.41 -1.46 7.23
C SER A 208 -20.47 -1.05 8.36
N PHE A 209 -19.23 -0.65 8.02
CA PHE A 209 -18.21 -0.28 8.98
C PHE A 209 -17.78 1.17 8.76
N SER A 210 -17.56 1.90 9.86
CA SER A 210 -17.03 3.26 9.80
C SER A 210 -15.60 3.29 9.25
N ASP A 211 -14.77 2.31 9.65
CA ASP A 211 -13.36 2.15 9.22
C ASP A 211 -13.14 0.79 8.53
N CYS A 212 -13.77 0.59 7.35
CA CYS A 212 -13.79 -0.71 6.66
C CYS A 212 -12.41 -1.33 6.43
N ILE A 213 -11.39 -0.53 6.10
CA ILE A 213 -10.05 -1.05 5.82
C ILE A 213 -9.32 -1.52 7.09
N LEU A 214 -9.59 -0.93 8.26
CA LEU A 214 -9.01 -1.40 9.52
C LEU A 214 -9.63 -2.73 9.94
N VAL A 215 -10.92 -2.91 9.69
CA VAL A 215 -11.60 -4.20 9.83
C VAL A 215 -10.95 -5.22 8.89
N ASP A 216 -10.78 -4.90 7.60
CA ASP A 216 -10.15 -5.81 6.64
C ASP A 216 -8.70 -6.17 7.02
N ILE A 217 -7.92 -5.24 7.59
CA ILE A 217 -6.58 -5.53 8.17
C ILE A 217 -6.70 -6.57 9.30
N GLY A 218 -7.66 -6.41 10.21
CA GLY A 218 -7.93 -7.38 11.27
C GLY A 218 -8.35 -8.74 10.72
N VAL A 219 -9.17 -8.75 9.67
CA VAL A 219 -9.56 -9.97 8.95
C VAL A 219 -8.34 -10.65 8.33
N LEU A 220 -7.42 -9.93 7.69
CA LEU A 220 -6.18 -10.51 7.13
C LEU A 220 -5.34 -11.22 8.21
N LYS A 221 -5.18 -10.60 9.39
CA LYS A 221 -4.47 -11.21 10.51
C LYS A 221 -5.15 -12.49 11.01
N LEU A 222 -6.48 -12.50 11.03
CA LEU A 222 -7.25 -13.70 11.39
C LEU A 222 -7.19 -14.77 10.30
N CYS A 223 -7.15 -14.40 9.01
CA CYS A 223 -7.00 -15.37 7.93
C CYS A 223 -5.69 -16.15 8.03
N ASP A 224 -4.58 -15.48 8.36
CA ASP A 224 -3.30 -16.14 8.62
C ASP A 224 -3.41 -17.09 9.83
N ARG A 225 -3.92 -16.59 10.96
CA ARG A 225 -4.09 -17.38 12.19
C ARG A 225 -5.00 -18.59 12.05
N LEU A 226 -6.05 -18.47 11.24
CA LEU A 226 -7.08 -19.50 11.05
C LEU A 226 -6.85 -20.34 9.79
N LEU A 227 -5.77 -20.08 9.04
CA LEU A 227 -5.40 -20.77 7.81
C LEU A 227 -6.51 -20.70 6.74
N LEU A 228 -6.93 -19.48 6.38
CA LEU A 228 -7.98 -19.18 5.41
C LEU A 228 -7.40 -18.48 4.15
N PRO A 229 -6.61 -19.16 3.31
CA PRO A 229 -5.87 -18.54 2.22
C PRO A 229 -6.77 -17.95 1.12
N ASP A 230 -7.92 -18.58 0.83
CA ASP A 230 -8.83 -18.07 -0.20
C ASP A 230 -9.52 -16.77 0.25
N LEU A 231 -9.92 -16.72 1.52
CA LEU A 231 -10.46 -15.49 2.11
C LEU A 231 -9.38 -14.41 2.21
N GLN A 232 -8.14 -14.78 2.57
CA GLN A 232 -7.01 -13.84 2.59
C GLN A 232 -6.84 -13.15 1.23
N LYS A 233 -6.86 -13.91 0.12
CA LYS A 233 -6.80 -13.34 -1.24
C LYS A 233 -7.93 -12.35 -1.52
N SER A 234 -9.17 -12.73 -1.22
CA SER A 234 -10.33 -11.84 -1.44
C SER A 234 -10.25 -10.56 -0.62
N ILE A 235 -9.81 -10.65 0.63
CA ILE A 235 -9.66 -9.48 1.51
C ILE A 235 -8.45 -8.63 1.09
N THR A 236 -7.35 -9.22 0.64
CA THR A 236 -6.22 -8.47 0.09
C THR A 236 -6.65 -7.60 -1.10
N MET A 237 -7.46 -8.16 -2.01
CA MET A 237 -8.02 -7.40 -3.15
C MET A 237 -8.90 -6.24 -2.69
N ARG A 238 -9.73 -6.48 -1.67
CA ARG A 238 -10.57 -5.44 -1.05
C ARG A 238 -9.74 -4.32 -0.39
N VAL A 239 -8.68 -4.68 0.34
CA VAL A 239 -7.76 -3.73 0.96
C VAL A 239 -7.06 -2.88 -0.11
N MET A 240 -6.57 -3.51 -1.18
CA MET A 240 -5.94 -2.80 -2.30
C MET A 240 -6.91 -1.81 -2.96
N LYS A 241 -8.17 -2.20 -3.15
CA LYS A 241 -9.22 -1.34 -3.72
C LYS A 241 -9.51 -0.11 -2.85
N ASN A 242 -9.61 -0.31 -1.53
CA ASN A 242 -10.03 0.74 -0.58
C ASN A 242 -8.85 1.51 0.04
N LEU A 243 -7.63 1.24 -0.39
CA LEU A 243 -6.42 1.89 0.11
C LEU A 243 -6.49 3.42 -0.05
N CYS A 244 -6.15 4.13 1.02
CA CYS A 244 -5.98 5.58 1.02
C CYS A 244 -4.71 5.97 1.81
N LEU A 245 -4.27 7.22 1.70
CA LEU A 245 -3.00 7.63 2.36
C LEU A 245 -3.07 7.58 3.88
N GLN A 246 -4.25 7.79 4.47
CA GLN A 246 -4.45 7.78 5.92
C GLN A 246 -4.27 6.38 6.53
N THR A 247 -4.47 5.35 5.72
CA THR A 247 -4.43 3.93 6.14
C THR A 247 -3.24 3.18 5.55
N ALA A 248 -2.50 3.80 4.63
CA ALA A 248 -1.37 3.18 3.93
C ALA A 248 -0.28 2.67 4.88
N VAL A 249 0.02 3.42 5.94
CA VAL A 249 1.04 3.01 6.93
C VAL A 249 0.61 1.71 7.62
N GLN A 250 -0.62 1.65 8.10
CA GLN A 250 -1.17 0.49 8.81
C GLN A 250 -1.28 -0.73 7.88
N VAL A 251 -1.68 -0.52 6.62
CA VAL A 251 -1.74 -1.61 5.62
C VAL A 251 -0.33 -2.12 5.31
N TYR A 252 0.67 -1.24 5.16
CA TYR A 252 2.05 -1.65 4.91
C TYR A 252 2.63 -2.45 6.09
N GLU A 253 2.39 -2.01 7.33
CA GLU A 253 2.81 -2.73 8.54
C GLU A 253 2.16 -4.11 8.61
N CYS A 254 0.85 -4.22 8.37
CA CYS A 254 0.16 -5.50 8.31
C CYS A 254 0.76 -6.41 7.22
N ALA A 255 1.03 -5.87 6.04
CA ALA A 255 1.66 -6.62 4.95
C ALA A 255 3.10 -7.07 5.30
N CYS A 256 3.82 -6.31 6.13
CA CYS A 256 5.12 -6.72 6.67
C CYS A 256 4.99 -7.87 7.69
N GLU A 257 4.01 -7.79 8.59
CA GLU A 257 3.74 -8.82 9.61
C GLU A 257 3.31 -10.15 8.98
N LEU A 258 2.49 -10.09 7.93
CA LEU A 258 1.96 -11.25 7.21
C LEU A 258 2.84 -11.73 6.05
N ASP A 259 3.97 -11.06 5.82
CA ASP A 259 4.90 -11.27 4.70
C ASP A 259 4.24 -11.28 3.29
N VAL A 260 3.19 -10.47 3.10
CA VAL A 260 2.45 -10.37 1.83
C VAL A 260 3.13 -9.35 0.92
N SER A 261 4.12 -9.81 0.15
CA SER A 261 4.96 -8.97 -0.71
C SER A 261 4.14 -8.14 -1.72
N ASP A 262 3.15 -8.74 -2.39
CA ASP A 262 2.34 -8.03 -3.39
C ASP A 262 1.59 -6.83 -2.79
N LEU A 263 1.09 -6.98 -1.55
CA LEU A 263 0.41 -5.91 -0.84
C LEU A 263 1.40 -4.81 -0.40
N ARG A 264 2.61 -5.16 0.07
CA ARG A 264 3.66 -4.18 0.39
C ARG A 264 4.00 -3.32 -0.83
N MET A 265 4.27 -3.97 -1.96
CA MET A 265 4.63 -3.30 -3.21
C MET A 265 3.49 -2.42 -3.72
N PHE A 266 2.24 -2.91 -3.64
CA PHE A 266 1.07 -2.14 -4.02
C PHE A 266 0.90 -0.88 -3.17
N VAL A 267 1.09 -0.97 -1.84
CA VAL A 267 0.97 0.19 -0.95
C VAL A 267 2.01 1.24 -1.30
N LEU A 268 3.27 0.86 -1.49
CA LEU A 268 4.33 1.81 -1.85
C LEU A 268 4.09 2.43 -3.23
N ARG A 269 3.66 1.63 -4.22
CA ARG A 269 3.25 2.14 -5.54
C ARG A 269 2.13 3.16 -5.38
N TYR A 270 1.12 2.87 -4.56
CA TYR A 270 0.01 3.77 -4.31
C TYR A 270 0.46 5.08 -3.66
N VAL A 271 1.24 5.01 -2.57
CA VAL A 271 1.75 6.20 -1.88
C VAL A 271 2.58 7.07 -2.82
N MET A 272 3.44 6.46 -3.64
CA MET A 272 4.35 7.17 -4.52
C MET A 272 3.69 7.65 -5.82
N ALA A 273 2.68 6.98 -6.36
CA ALA A 273 2.08 7.32 -7.65
C ALA A 273 0.65 7.93 -7.56
N SER A 274 0.04 7.96 -6.37
CA SER A 274 -1.29 8.58 -6.20
C SER A 274 -1.28 10.09 -6.46
N ASP A 275 -2.41 10.60 -6.94
CA ASP A 275 -2.67 12.04 -7.17
C ASP A 275 -2.94 12.82 -5.85
N ALA A 276 -2.41 12.33 -4.74
CA ALA A 276 -2.58 12.98 -3.45
C ALA A 276 -1.79 14.29 -3.35
N HIS A 277 -2.21 15.16 -2.43
CA HIS A 277 -1.50 16.42 -2.18
C HIS A 277 -0.06 16.15 -1.72
N ARG A 278 0.87 16.96 -2.23
CA ARG A 278 2.31 16.87 -1.95
C ARG A 278 2.62 16.71 -0.46
N ASP A 279 1.99 17.51 0.39
CA ASP A 279 2.23 17.48 1.83
C ASP A 279 1.70 16.21 2.50
N GLN A 280 0.55 15.67 2.06
CA GLN A 280 0.02 14.42 2.58
C GLN A 280 0.93 13.24 2.22
N ARG A 281 1.46 13.22 0.98
CA ARG A 281 2.43 12.20 0.54
C ARG A 281 3.70 12.24 1.40
N LYS A 282 4.26 13.43 1.61
CA LYS A 282 5.46 13.62 2.45
C LYS A 282 5.24 13.11 3.87
N LEU A 283 4.10 13.45 4.49
CA LEU A 283 3.77 12.98 5.83
C LEU A 283 3.66 11.45 5.87
N CYS A 284 2.96 10.85 4.90
CA CYS A 284 2.82 9.40 4.80
C CYS A 284 4.18 8.68 4.65
N VAL A 285 5.05 9.15 3.75
CA VAL A 285 6.40 8.61 3.58
C VAL A 285 7.24 8.78 4.84
N LYS A 286 7.14 9.93 5.50
CA LYS A 286 7.81 10.17 6.77
C LYS A 286 7.37 9.14 7.82
N GLU A 287 6.07 8.91 7.98
CA GLU A 287 5.53 7.94 8.92
C GLU A 287 5.99 6.50 8.61
N LEU A 288 5.99 6.09 7.33
CA LEU A 288 6.51 4.79 6.91
C LEU A 288 7.98 4.58 7.34
N LEU A 289 8.81 5.62 7.22
CA LEU A 289 10.22 5.56 7.58
C LEU A 289 10.47 5.60 9.11
N HIS A 290 9.59 6.22 9.90
CA HIS A 290 9.82 6.40 11.35
C HIS A 290 9.40 5.18 12.21
N ARG A 291 8.54 4.28 11.72
CA ARG A 291 8.00 3.16 12.52
C ARG A 291 8.90 1.93 12.60
N GLY A 292 10.22 2.12 12.58
CA GLY A 292 11.22 1.03 12.74
C GLY A 292 11.43 0.14 11.51
N ASN A 293 10.75 0.43 10.40
CA ASN A 293 10.83 -0.31 9.15
C ASN A 293 11.60 0.44 8.04
N SER A 294 12.39 1.48 8.38
CA SER A 294 13.06 2.35 7.38
C SER A 294 13.85 1.56 6.34
N GLY A 295 14.76 0.69 6.76
CA GLY A 295 15.57 -0.10 5.84
C GLY A 295 14.74 -1.00 4.92
N ARG A 296 13.63 -1.55 5.43
CA ARG A 296 12.72 -2.38 4.63
C ARG A 296 11.93 -1.55 3.62
N VAL A 297 11.40 -0.40 4.04
CA VAL A 297 10.69 0.54 3.16
C VAL A 297 11.60 1.01 2.03
N LEU A 298 12.83 1.41 2.32
CA LEU A 298 13.78 1.86 1.31
C LEU A 298 14.16 0.72 0.34
N SER A 299 14.39 -0.48 0.86
CA SER A 299 14.63 -1.69 0.04
C SER A 299 13.45 -2.02 -0.88
N ASP A 300 12.22 -1.92 -0.37
CA ASP A 300 11.02 -2.17 -1.16
C ASP A 300 10.82 -1.08 -2.22
N VAL A 301 11.11 0.19 -1.92
CA VAL A 301 11.11 1.29 -2.91
C VAL A 301 12.10 1.01 -4.04
N VAL A 302 13.32 0.57 -3.72
CA VAL A 302 14.31 0.16 -4.73
C VAL A 302 13.78 -0.99 -5.57
N SER A 303 13.19 -1.99 -4.92
CA SER A 303 12.63 -3.17 -5.61
C SER A 303 11.50 -2.78 -6.55
N LEU A 304 10.66 -1.82 -6.16
CA LEU A 304 9.55 -1.30 -6.95
C LEU A 304 10.08 -0.66 -8.25
N ILE A 305 11.07 0.23 -8.10
CA ILE A 305 11.66 0.95 -9.24
C ILE A 305 12.44 -0.03 -10.14
N LYS A 306 13.18 -0.97 -9.56
CA LYS A 306 13.94 -1.99 -10.32
C LYS A 306 13.02 -2.86 -11.16
N LEU A 307 11.90 -3.33 -10.60
CA LEU A 307 10.95 -4.17 -11.31
C LEU A 307 10.41 -3.46 -12.56
N GLU A 308 10.06 -2.18 -12.43
CA GLU A 308 9.40 -1.41 -13.48
C GLU A 308 10.37 -0.81 -14.53
N THR A 309 11.64 -0.60 -14.13
CA THR A 309 12.73 -0.23 -15.06
C THR A 309 13.26 -1.44 -15.84
N ASN A 310 13.17 -2.66 -15.29
CA ASN A 310 13.66 -3.88 -15.95
C ASN A 310 12.62 -4.58 -16.85
N MET A 311 11.31 -4.33 -16.68
CA MET A 311 10.25 -4.95 -17.50
C MET A 311 10.14 -4.41 -18.95
N ALA A 312 11.16 -3.75 -19.48
CA ALA A 312 11.22 -3.37 -20.90
C ALA A 312 12.16 -4.30 -21.69
N TRP A 313 11.83 -5.59 -21.76
CA TRP A 313 12.44 -6.56 -22.69
C TRP A 313 11.41 -7.59 -23.17
N THR A 314 10.42 -7.13 -23.95
CA THR A 314 9.76 -7.90 -25.02
C THR A 314 9.26 -6.91 -26.06
#